data_AF-A0AA48KG04-F1
#
_entry.id   AF-A0AA48KG04-F1
#
_cell.length_a   1.000
_cell.length_b   1.000
_cell.length_c   1.000
_cell.angle_alpha   90.00
_cell.angle_beta   90.00
_cell.angle_gamma   90.00
#
_symmetry.space_group_name_H-M   'P 1'
#
loop_
_entity.id
_entity.type
_entity.pdbx_description
1 polymer ?
#
loop_
_entity_poly.entity_id
_entity_poly.type
_entity_poly.pdbx_seq_one_letter_code
_entity_poly.pdbx_strand_id
1 'polypeptide(L)'
;MNRAAIACMIAVTLAAPLAAKESLGVYSNWGAFRDDSPLRCYAIAKPSNAGDAQPFASVSNWPRQNVRGQVHFRLSRSVRDGEEATLTIGDRRFALPANDRNAWAQDARMDAAIVAALRSASRMSVSARASNGSRFTDRYDLTGAATAIDAAVVGCAAR
;
A
#
# COMPACT_ATOMS: atom_id res chain seq x y z
N MET A 1 -49.43 -13.01 -48.48
CA MET A 1 -49.25 -12.15 -47.29
C MET A 1 -48.35 -12.87 -46.30
N ASN A 2 -47.48 -12.13 -45.62
CA ASN A 2 -46.66 -12.46 -44.43
C ASN A 2 -45.15 -12.56 -44.67
N ARG A 3 -44.52 -11.38 -44.69
CA ARG A 3 -43.09 -11.19 -44.43
C ARG A 3 -42.92 -10.98 -42.91
N ALA A 4 -42.50 -12.01 -42.18
CA ALA A 4 -42.12 -11.84 -40.78
C ALA A 4 -40.69 -11.29 -40.74
N ALA A 5 -40.56 -10.00 -40.43
CA ALA A 5 -39.28 -9.35 -40.20
C ALA A 5 -38.76 -9.76 -38.82
N ILE A 6 -37.70 -10.57 -38.80
CA ILE A 6 -36.97 -10.92 -37.58
C ILE A 6 -36.10 -9.72 -37.23
N ALA A 7 -36.54 -8.93 -36.25
CA ALA A 7 -35.77 -7.84 -35.68
C ALA A 7 -34.63 -8.41 -34.81
N CYS A 8 -33.40 -8.31 -35.31
CA CYS A 8 -32.19 -8.68 -34.59
C CYS A 8 -31.91 -7.62 -33.51
N MET A 9 -32.29 -7.91 -32.27
CA MET A 9 -32.05 -7.03 -31.12
C MET A 9 -30.58 -7.17 -30.69
N ILE A 10 -29.73 -6.24 -31.13
CA ILE A 10 -28.32 -6.17 -30.71
C ILE A 10 -28.28 -5.66 -29.27
N ALA A 11 -28.07 -6.57 -28.32
CA ALA A 11 -27.78 -6.21 -26.93
C ALA A 11 -26.34 -5.66 -26.84
N VAL A 12 -26.21 -4.33 -26.80
CA VAL A 12 -24.94 -3.66 -26.48
C VAL A 12 -24.67 -3.83 -24.99
N THR A 13 -23.76 -4.74 -24.64
CA THR A 13 -23.23 -4.83 -23.28
C THR A 13 -22.29 -3.64 -23.06
N LEU A 14 -22.75 -2.65 -22.27
CA LEU A 14 -21.88 -1.60 -21.76
C LEU A 14 -20.87 -2.24 -20.80
N ALA A 15 -19.68 -2.55 -21.29
CA ALA A 15 -18.53 -2.86 -20.45
C ALA A 15 -18.15 -1.57 -19.71
N ALA A 16 -18.59 -1.43 -18.46
CA ALA A 16 -18.09 -0.36 -17.60
C ALA A 16 -16.58 -0.56 -17.44
N PRO A 17 -15.74 0.46 -17.71
CA PRO A 17 -14.32 0.34 -17.45
C PRO A 17 -14.14 0.03 -15.96
N LEU A 18 -13.47 -1.08 -15.64
CA LEU A 18 -12.94 -1.26 -14.29
C LEU A 18 -12.06 -0.03 -14.03
N ALA A 19 -12.31 0.67 -12.93
CA ALA A 19 -11.47 1.77 -12.49
C ALA A 19 -10.07 1.21 -12.18
N ALA A 20 -9.24 1.11 -13.20
CA ALA A 20 -7.87 0.68 -13.09
C ALA A 20 -7.09 1.78 -12.37
N LYS A 21 -6.30 1.41 -11.37
CA LYS A 21 -5.37 2.34 -10.74
C LYS A 21 -4.46 2.96 -11.79
N GLU A 22 -4.33 4.28 -11.75
CA GLU A 22 -3.41 5.03 -12.60
C GLU A 22 -1.98 4.82 -12.09
N SER A 23 -1.07 4.43 -12.98
CA SER A 23 0.35 4.30 -12.64
C SER A 23 1.02 5.67 -12.69
N LEU A 24 1.59 6.11 -11.55
CA LEU A 24 2.37 7.34 -11.45
C LEU A 24 3.88 7.08 -11.62
N GLY A 25 4.28 5.82 -11.77
CA GLY A 25 5.66 5.41 -12.05
C GLY A 25 6.14 4.25 -11.18
N VAL A 26 7.26 3.67 -11.59
CA VAL A 26 7.99 2.64 -10.85
C VAL A 26 9.43 3.11 -10.67
N TYR A 27 9.91 3.06 -9.43
CA TYR A 27 11.16 3.60 -8.95
C TYR A 27 11.90 2.49 -8.20
N SER A 28 12.71 1.72 -8.93
CA SER A 28 13.39 0.53 -8.38
C SER A 28 12.42 -0.45 -7.73
N ASN A 29 12.44 -0.59 -6.40
CA ASN A 29 11.61 -1.54 -5.66
C ASN A 29 10.23 -0.98 -5.26
N TRP A 30 9.98 0.30 -5.55
CA TRP A 30 8.76 1.02 -5.16
C TRP A 30 7.95 1.47 -6.36
N GLY A 31 6.64 1.27 -6.33
CA GLY A 31 5.71 1.83 -7.31
C GLY A 31 4.88 2.97 -6.72
N ALA A 32 4.42 3.89 -7.54
CA ALA A 32 3.48 4.94 -7.18
C ALA A 32 2.20 4.82 -8.02
N PHE A 33 1.04 4.93 -7.38
CA PHE A 33 -0.26 4.76 -8.03
C PHE A 33 -1.29 5.77 -7.52
N ARG A 34 -2.35 5.97 -8.31
CA ARG A 34 -3.52 6.79 -7.97
C ARG A 34 -4.80 6.00 -8.21
N ASP A 35 -5.65 5.94 -7.20
CA ASP A 35 -7.02 5.46 -7.27
C ASP A 35 -7.95 6.68 -7.31
N ASP A 36 -8.97 6.68 -8.18
CA ASP A 36 -9.92 7.80 -8.30
C ASP A 36 -11.07 7.74 -7.27
N SER A 37 -11.47 6.54 -6.84
CA SER A 37 -12.61 6.33 -5.95
C SER A 37 -12.36 5.20 -4.92
N PRO A 38 -12.16 5.54 -3.63
CA PRO A 38 -11.89 6.89 -3.13
C PRO A 38 -10.57 7.44 -3.68
N LEU A 39 -10.46 8.78 -3.78
CA LEU A 39 -9.23 9.43 -4.21
C LEU A 39 -8.10 9.10 -3.25
N ARG A 40 -7.11 8.33 -3.72
CA ARG A 40 -5.95 7.90 -2.96
C ARG A 40 -4.72 7.85 -3.86
N CYS A 41 -3.62 8.46 -3.44
CA CYS A 41 -2.34 8.31 -4.12
C CYS A 41 -1.33 7.71 -3.16
N TYR A 42 -0.62 6.68 -3.60
CA TYR A 42 0.19 5.88 -2.69
C TYR A 42 1.45 5.36 -3.35
N ALA A 43 2.52 5.33 -2.54
CA ALA A 43 3.72 4.56 -2.83
C ALA A 43 3.58 3.16 -2.21
N ILE A 44 4.08 2.12 -2.88
CA ILE A 44 3.96 0.73 -2.43
C ILE A 44 5.18 -0.10 -2.82
N ALA A 45 5.61 -1.00 -1.92
CA ALA A 45 6.65 -1.97 -2.17
C ALA A 45 6.30 -3.34 -1.59
N LYS A 46 6.83 -4.39 -2.21
CA LYS A 46 6.81 -5.75 -1.66
C LYS A 46 8.13 -6.02 -0.93
N PRO A 47 8.14 -6.84 0.14
CA PRO A 47 9.39 -7.22 0.78
C PRO A 47 10.21 -8.15 -0.12
N SER A 48 11.53 -8.13 0.03
CA SER A 48 12.47 -8.96 -0.73
C SER A 48 12.33 -10.46 -0.44
N ASN A 49 11.74 -10.81 0.71
CA ASN A 49 11.45 -12.17 1.11
C ASN A 49 9.94 -12.49 1.03
N ALA A 50 9.21 -11.83 0.13
CA ALA A 50 7.80 -12.12 -0.11
C ALA A 50 7.62 -13.56 -0.63
N GLY A 51 6.81 -14.35 0.09
CA GLY A 51 6.23 -15.58 -0.44
C GLY A 51 4.83 -15.33 -1.02
N ASP A 52 4.01 -16.39 -1.08
CA ASP A 52 2.67 -16.35 -1.69
C ASP A 52 1.66 -15.45 -0.96
N ALA A 53 1.97 -15.06 0.28
CA ALA A 53 1.09 -14.24 1.12
C ALA A 53 0.89 -12.80 0.58
N GLN A 54 1.64 -12.37 -0.43
CA GLN A 54 1.61 -11.02 -1.02
C GLN A 54 1.68 -9.87 0.02
N PRO A 55 2.65 -9.87 0.96
CA PRO A 55 2.86 -8.75 1.87
C PRO A 55 3.26 -7.47 1.13
N PHE A 56 2.99 -6.31 1.73
CA PHE A 56 3.42 -5.01 1.22
C PHE A 56 3.60 -3.96 2.32
N ALA A 57 4.37 -2.93 2.01
CA ALA A 57 4.39 -1.66 2.72
C ALA A 57 3.88 -0.56 1.80
N SER A 58 3.09 0.37 2.32
CA SER A 58 2.57 1.49 1.56
C SER A 58 2.56 2.79 2.36
N VAL A 59 2.71 3.91 1.64
CA VAL A 59 2.57 5.27 2.15
C VAL A 59 1.48 5.94 1.32
N SER A 60 0.34 6.26 1.93
CA SER A 60 -0.87 6.72 1.25
C SER A 60 -1.24 8.16 1.63
N ASN A 61 -1.67 8.92 0.63
CA ASN A 61 -2.33 10.21 0.78
C ASN A 61 -3.81 10.06 0.43
N TRP A 62 -4.68 10.57 1.29
CA TRP A 62 -6.13 10.58 1.14
C TRP A 62 -6.64 12.02 1.18
N PRO A 63 -6.61 12.76 0.05
CA PRO A 63 -6.91 14.20 0.04
C PRO A 63 -8.28 14.54 0.62
N ARG A 64 -9.30 13.74 0.29
CA ARG A 64 -10.68 13.94 0.78
C ARG A 64 -10.86 13.74 2.29
N GLN A 65 -9.95 13.01 2.92
CA GLN A 65 -9.97 12.74 4.36
C GLN A 65 -8.94 13.59 5.12
N ASN A 66 -8.20 14.46 4.41
CA ASN A 66 -7.08 15.24 4.94
C ASN A 66 -6.01 14.37 5.64
N VAL A 67 -5.82 13.14 5.17
CA VAL A 67 -4.78 12.24 5.68
C VAL A 67 -3.61 12.24 4.72
N ARG A 68 -2.40 12.48 5.22
CA ARG A 68 -1.16 12.56 4.44
C ARG A 68 -0.12 11.60 4.99
N GLY A 69 0.57 10.90 4.10
CA GLY A 69 1.69 10.04 4.47
C GLY A 69 1.34 8.87 5.40
N GLN A 70 0.09 8.41 5.40
CA GLN A 70 -0.33 7.30 6.25
C GLN A 70 0.41 6.03 5.85
N VAL A 71 1.10 5.42 6.81
CA VAL A 71 1.81 4.18 6.59
C VAL A 71 0.89 3.00 6.88
N HIS A 72 0.93 2.01 6.00
CA HIS A 72 0.20 0.76 6.17
C HIS A 72 1.05 -0.40 5.69
N PHE A 73 1.11 -1.44 6.52
CA PHE A 73 1.78 -2.68 6.23
C PHE A 73 0.76 -3.82 6.20
N ARG A 74 0.79 -4.61 5.13
CA ARG A 74 0.21 -5.97 5.13
C ARG A 74 1.35 -6.98 5.28
N LEU A 75 1.40 -7.62 6.43
CA LEU A 75 2.45 -8.51 6.88
C LEU A 75 2.33 -9.91 6.26
N SER A 76 3.42 -10.67 6.20
CA SER A 76 3.43 -12.02 5.62
C SER A 76 2.66 -13.06 6.43
N ARG A 77 2.43 -12.81 7.72
CA ARG A 77 1.70 -13.70 8.64
C ARG A 77 0.84 -12.88 9.61
N SER A 78 -0.22 -13.50 10.11
CA SER A 78 -1.07 -12.92 11.14
C SER A 78 -0.30 -12.76 12.44
N VAL A 79 -0.36 -11.57 13.02
CA VAL A 79 0.24 -11.24 14.31
C VAL A 79 -0.61 -11.87 15.41
N ARG A 80 0.05 -12.34 16.47
CA ARG A 80 -0.62 -12.87 17.65
C ARG A 80 -1.43 -11.78 18.35
N ASP A 81 -2.63 -12.11 18.80
CA ASP A 81 -3.50 -11.19 19.52
C ASP A 81 -2.80 -10.56 20.74
N GLY A 82 -2.93 -9.24 20.88
CA GLY A 82 -2.30 -8.46 21.95
C GLY A 82 -0.82 -8.16 21.75
N GLU A 83 -0.22 -8.56 20.62
CA GLU A 83 1.16 -8.22 20.27
C GLU A 83 1.23 -7.09 19.23
N GLU A 84 2.29 -6.29 19.32
CA GLU A 84 2.60 -5.26 18.34
C GLU A 84 3.63 -5.75 17.32
N ALA A 85 3.58 -5.20 16.10
CA ALA A 85 4.67 -5.35 15.16
C ALA A 85 5.76 -4.31 15.44
N THR A 86 7.02 -4.70 15.32
CA THR A 86 8.16 -3.78 15.43
C THR A 86 8.67 -3.43 14.04
N LEU A 87 8.56 -2.16 13.66
CA LEU A 87 9.20 -1.61 12.46
C LEU A 87 10.59 -1.09 12.83
N THR A 88 11.60 -1.50 12.08
CA THR A 88 12.97 -1.00 12.18
C THR A 88 13.40 -0.37 10.86
N ILE A 89 13.86 0.88 10.88
CA ILE A 89 14.37 1.62 9.72
C ILE A 89 15.70 2.26 10.11
N GLY A 90 16.80 1.78 9.54
CA GLY A 90 18.14 2.10 10.06
C GLY A 90 18.22 1.77 11.55
N ASP A 91 18.55 2.77 12.38
CA ASP A 91 18.65 2.64 13.84
C ASP A 91 17.35 2.98 14.58
N ARG A 92 16.30 3.40 13.87
CA ARG A 92 15.02 3.81 14.46
C ARG A 92 14.08 2.63 14.57
N ARG A 93 13.37 2.55 15.70
CA ARG A 93 12.36 1.52 15.96
C ARG A 93 11.01 2.15 16.30
N PHE A 94 9.94 1.53 15.80
CA PHE A 94 8.56 1.94 16.04
C PHE A 94 7.72 0.71 16.41
N ALA A 95 6.92 0.85 17.46
CA ALA A 95 5.92 -0.13 17.82
C ALA A 95 4.62 0.18 17.07
N LEU A 96 4.16 -0.78 16.27
CA LEU A 96 2.99 -0.65 15.41
C LEU A 96 1.85 -1.50 15.98
N PRO A 97 0.69 -0.89 16.29
CA PRO A 97 -0.53 -1.64 16.51
C PRO A 97 -0.79 -2.54 15.32
N ALA A 98 -1.06 -3.81 15.61
CA ALA A 98 -1.33 -4.82 14.61
C ALA A 98 -2.70 -5.45 14.84
N ASN A 99 -3.41 -5.71 13.74
CA ASN A 99 -4.64 -6.49 13.73
C ASN A 99 -4.57 -7.47 12.57
N ASP A 100 -4.60 -8.77 12.90
CA ASP A 100 -4.35 -9.86 11.97
C ASP A 100 -3.04 -9.63 11.20
N ARG A 101 -3.09 -9.40 9.89
CA ARG A 101 -1.92 -9.16 9.05
C ARG A 101 -1.64 -7.68 8.81
N ASN A 102 -2.39 -6.77 9.42
CA ASN A 102 -2.27 -5.35 9.13
C ASN A 102 -1.60 -4.62 10.30
N ALA A 103 -0.71 -3.68 9.99
CA ALA A 103 -0.08 -2.82 10.96
C ALA A 103 -0.01 -1.37 10.45
N TRP A 104 -0.14 -0.42 11.37
CA TRP A 104 -0.16 1.02 11.09
C TRP A 104 0.68 1.80 12.10
N ALA A 105 0.99 3.05 11.79
CA ALA A 105 1.45 3.98 12.81
C ALA A 105 0.34 4.22 13.85
N GLN A 106 0.75 4.57 15.08
CA GLN A 106 -0.19 4.89 16.16
C GLN A 106 -0.94 6.20 15.91
N ASP A 107 -0.29 7.15 15.25
CA ASP A 107 -0.82 8.48 14.96
C ASP A 107 -0.09 9.13 13.77
N ALA A 108 -0.60 10.29 13.35
CA ALA A 108 -0.03 11.07 12.25
C ALA A 108 1.40 11.58 12.52
N ARG A 109 1.80 11.71 13.79
CA ARG A 109 3.16 12.12 14.15
C ARG A 109 4.14 10.97 13.90
N MET A 110 3.73 9.75 14.25
CA MET A 110 4.48 8.54 13.96
C MET A 110 4.52 8.25 12.46
N ASP A 111 3.43 8.49 11.71
CA ASP A 111 3.43 8.43 10.24
C ASP A 111 4.52 9.33 9.66
N ALA A 112 4.53 10.62 10.02
CA ALA A 112 5.54 11.57 9.55
C ALA A 112 6.97 11.15 9.92
N ALA A 113 7.15 10.63 11.13
CA ALA A 113 8.43 10.14 11.61
C ALA A 113 8.93 8.92 10.83
N ILE A 114 8.03 8.00 10.46
CA ILE A 114 8.32 6.83 9.63
C ILE A 114 8.62 7.26 8.20
N VAL A 115 7.80 8.11 7.59
CA VAL A 115 8.02 8.62 6.22
C VAL A 115 9.39 9.31 6.12
N ALA A 116 9.76 10.14 7.10
CA ALA A 116 11.09 10.75 7.14
C ALA A 116 12.23 9.70 7.23
N ALA A 117 12.03 8.61 7.96
CA ALA A 117 13.00 7.51 8.02
C ALA A 117 13.09 6.74 6.68
N LEU A 118 11.95 6.46 6.05
CA LEU A 118 11.89 5.79 4.73
C LEU A 118 12.66 6.56 3.67
N ARG A 119 12.65 7.90 3.74
CA ARG A 119 13.36 8.77 2.78
C ARG A 119 14.88 8.79 2.97
N SER A 120 15.39 8.43 4.14
CA SER A 120 16.81 8.58 4.50
C SER A 120 17.55 7.26 4.68
N ALA A 121 16.85 6.13 4.78
CA ALA A 121 17.46 4.81 4.95
C ALA A 121 17.45 3.99 3.65
N SER A 122 18.30 2.97 3.59
CA SER A 122 18.39 2.03 2.46
C SER A 122 17.57 0.75 2.66
N ARG A 123 17.18 0.43 3.90
CA ARG A 123 16.45 -0.80 4.25
C ARG A 123 15.52 -0.60 5.44
N MET A 124 14.47 -1.39 5.48
CA MET A 124 13.64 -1.55 6.67
C MET A 124 13.23 -3.01 6.90
N SER A 125 12.77 -3.30 8.10
CA SER A 125 12.14 -4.58 8.42
C SER A 125 10.96 -4.41 9.36
N VAL A 126 9.93 -5.23 9.19
CA VAL A 126 8.81 -5.35 10.12
C VAL A 126 8.80 -6.76 10.70
N SER A 127 8.90 -6.88 12.01
CA SER A 127 8.96 -8.16 12.72
C SER A 127 7.88 -8.29 13.77
N ALA A 128 7.31 -9.48 13.93
CA ALA A 128 6.32 -9.77 14.96
C ALA A 128 6.33 -11.25 15.36
N ARG A 129 5.57 -11.58 16.43
CA ARG A 129 5.19 -12.95 16.77
C ARG A 129 3.89 -13.30 16.04
N ALA A 130 3.89 -14.40 15.31
CA ALA A 130 2.70 -14.90 14.61
C ALA A 130 1.74 -15.62 15.57
N SER A 131 0.48 -15.79 15.15
CA SER A 131 -0.56 -16.48 15.94
C SER A 131 -0.18 -17.92 16.32
N ASN A 132 0.70 -18.58 15.55
CA ASN A 132 1.23 -19.92 15.86
C ASN A 132 2.48 -19.90 16.77
N GLY A 133 2.84 -18.73 17.35
CA GLY A 133 3.99 -18.55 18.25
C GLY A 133 5.34 -18.34 17.57
N SER A 134 5.46 -18.60 16.26
CA SER A 134 6.72 -18.37 15.53
C SER A 134 7.02 -16.88 15.34
N ARG A 135 8.30 -16.51 15.22
CA ARG A 135 8.69 -15.15 14.82
C ARG A 135 8.80 -15.07 13.30
N PHE A 136 8.46 -13.92 12.74
CA PHE A 136 8.68 -13.63 11.32
C PHE A 136 9.21 -12.21 11.11
N THR A 137 9.74 -11.95 9.92
CA THR A 137 10.26 -10.63 9.55
C THR A 137 10.07 -10.40 8.06
N ASP A 138 9.39 -9.33 7.70
CA ASP A 138 9.29 -8.82 6.33
C ASP A 138 10.39 -7.79 6.11
N ARG A 139 11.21 -7.94 5.06
CA ARG A 139 12.39 -7.10 4.79
C ARG A 139 12.18 -6.33 3.50
N TYR A 140 12.45 -5.03 3.51
CA TYR A 140 12.21 -4.17 2.35
C TYR A 140 13.48 -3.40 2.00
N ASP A 141 13.74 -3.32 0.70
CA ASP A 141 14.71 -2.41 0.10
C ASP A 141 14.03 -1.05 -0.10
N LEU A 142 14.69 0.03 0.34
CA LEU A 142 14.14 1.40 0.29
C LEU A 142 14.65 2.20 -0.92
N THR A 143 15.40 1.58 -1.82
CA THR A 143 15.82 2.21 -3.08
C THR A 143 14.58 2.61 -3.88
N GLY A 144 14.48 3.91 -4.16
CA GLY A 144 13.34 4.51 -4.85
C GLY A 144 12.14 4.87 -3.97
N ALA A 145 12.17 4.56 -2.66
CA ALA A 145 11.07 4.87 -1.74
C ALA A 145 10.76 6.38 -1.70
N ALA A 146 11.79 7.22 -1.53
CA ALA A 146 11.62 8.67 -1.48
C ALA A 146 10.96 9.23 -2.75
N THR A 147 11.41 8.78 -3.91
CA THR A 147 10.90 9.21 -5.22
C THR A 147 9.46 8.72 -5.45
N ALA A 148 9.15 7.47 -5.09
CA ALA A 148 7.79 6.95 -5.21
C ALA A 148 6.81 7.70 -4.28
N ILE A 149 7.24 8.02 -3.06
CA ILE A 149 6.45 8.82 -2.10
C ILE A 149 6.17 10.21 -2.68
N ASP A 150 7.19 10.87 -3.25
CA ASP A 150 7.01 12.20 -3.87
C ASP A 150 6.10 12.14 -5.09
N ALA A 151 6.25 11.13 -5.95
CA ALA A 151 5.38 10.91 -7.10
C ALA A 151 3.91 10.73 -6.67
N ALA A 152 3.66 9.97 -5.59
CA ALA A 152 2.33 9.82 -5.01
C ALA A 152 1.77 11.14 -4.46
N VAL A 153 2.60 11.97 -3.81
CA VAL A 153 2.18 13.30 -3.34
C VAL A 153 1.80 14.20 -4.51
N VAL A 154 2.63 14.26 -5.55
CA VAL A 154 2.38 15.07 -6.76
C VAL A 154 1.13 14.59 -7.49
N GLY A 155 0.95 13.27 -7.63
CA GLY A 155 -0.23 12.70 -8.29
C GLY A 155 -1.56 13.06 -7.63
N CYS A 156 -1.54 13.38 -6.34
CA CYS A 156 -2.72 13.85 -5.61
C CYS A 156 -2.88 15.37 -5.61
N ALA A 157 -1.84 16.14 -5.93
CA ALA A 157 -1.87 17.59 -6.03
C ALA A 157 -2.26 18.08 -7.43
N ALA A 158 -2.15 17.23 -8.46
CA ALA A 158 -2.35 17.60 -9.86
C ALA A 158 -3.82 17.91 -10.27
N ARG A 159 -4.76 18.05 -9.32
CA ARG A 159 -6.17 18.40 -9.60
C ARG A 159 -6.81 19.19 -8.47
#